data_AF-A0A542I4D8-F1
#
_entry.id   AF-A0A542I4D8-F1
#
_cell.length_a   1.000
_cell.length_b   1.000
_cell.length_c   1.000
_cell.angle_alpha   90.00
_cell.angle_beta   90.00
_cell.angle_gamma   90.00
#
_symmetry.space_group_name_H-M   'P 1'
#
loop_
_entity.id
_entity.type
_entity.pdbx_description
1 polymer ?
#
loop_
_entity_poly.entity_id
_entity_poly.type
_entity_poly.pdbx_seq_one_letter_code
_entity_poly.pdbx_strand_id
1 'polypeptide(L)' 'MSTTSPTTTTISVSGMTCGHCVSAVSEELEALEGVEEVKVDLNAGGISTVTISANKELSPTDIGEAVAEAGYLVVANEA' A
#
# COMPACT_ATOMS: atom_id res chain seq x y z
N MET A 1 -25.18 -10.97 12.82
CA MET A 1 -24.63 -9.73 12.25
C MET A 1 -23.33 -10.14 11.56
N SER A 2 -23.29 -10.04 10.23
CA SER A 2 -22.18 -10.58 9.43
C SER A 2 -20.90 -9.81 9.73
N THR A 3 -19.89 -10.55 10.17
CA THR A 3 -18.51 -10.11 10.38
C THR A 3 -17.91 -9.65 9.06
N THR A 4 -17.69 -8.35 8.91
CA THR A 4 -16.75 -7.80 7.94
C THR A 4 -15.35 -8.26 8.35
N SER A 5 -14.81 -9.28 7.67
CA SER A 5 -13.42 -9.68 7.87
C SER A 5 -12.51 -8.63 7.24
N PRO A 6 -11.46 -8.16 7.94
CA PRO A 6 -10.47 -7.27 7.33
C PRO A 6 -9.72 -8.04 6.23
N THR A 7 -9.71 -7.47 5.03
CA THR A 7 -8.89 -7.93 3.90
C THR A 7 -7.54 -7.25 4.00
N THR A 8 -6.47 -8.05 4.00
CA THR A 8 -5.11 -7.53 4.02
C THR A 8 -4.47 -7.72 2.66
N THR A 9 -4.12 -6.61 2.00
CA THR A 9 -3.42 -6.60 0.72
C THR A 9 -1.96 -6.25 0.98
N THR A 10 -1.04 -7.10 0.54
CA THR A 10 0.40 -6.81 0.63
C THR A 10 0.94 -6.55 -0.77
N ILE A 11 1.64 -5.43 -0.92
CA ILE A 11 2.30 -5.04 -2.17
C ILE A 11 3.78 -4.79 -1.92
N SER A 12 4.52 -4.85 -3.01
CA SER A 12 5.93 -4.50 -3.05
C SER A 12 6.07 -3.18 -3.80
N VAL A 13 6.80 -2.22 -3.24
CA VAL A 13 7.02 -0.90 -3.83
C VAL A 13 8.52 -0.67 -3.99
N SER A 14 8.92 -0.28 -5.19
CA SER A 14 10.33 0.00 -5.51
C SER A 14 10.60 1.51 -5.51
N GLY A 15 11.81 1.90 -5.13
CA GLY A 15 12.27 3.30 -5.18
C GLY A 15 12.05 4.12 -3.91
N MET A 16 11.38 3.57 -2.89
CA MET A 16 11.32 4.22 -1.57
C MET A 16 12.67 4.10 -0.86
N THR A 17 13.38 5.22 -0.73
CA THR A 17 14.73 5.27 -0.15
C THR A 17 14.82 6.12 1.13
N CYS A 18 13.73 6.84 1.48
CA CYS A 18 13.69 7.75 2.63
C CYS A 18 12.35 7.64 3.36
N GLY A 19 12.34 7.91 4.67
CA GLY A 19 11.12 7.88 5.49
C GLY A 19 10.04 8.88 5.04
N HIS A 20 10.41 9.97 4.39
CA HIS A 20 9.42 10.88 3.77
C HIS A 20 8.70 10.26 2.57
N CYS A 21 9.36 9.38 1.82
CA CYS A 21 8.75 8.64 0.71
C CYS A 21 7.62 7.74 1.22
N VAL A 22 7.84 7.14 2.40
CA VAL A 22 6.89 6.24 3.05
C VAL A 22 5.62 6.95 3.43
N SER A 23 5.71 8.10 4.11
CA SER A 23 4.52 8.86 4.50
C SER A 23 3.68 9.27 3.30
N ALA A 24 4.31 9.74 2.21
CA ALA A 24 3.57 10.13 1.01
C ALA A 24 2.77 8.94 0.43
N VAL A 25 3.38 7.76 0.35
CA VAL A 25 2.70 6.55 -0.13
C VAL A 25 1.63 6.07 0.84
N SER A 26 1.90 6.08 2.15
CA SER A 26 0.92 5.64 3.13
C SER A 26 -0.30 6.55 3.15
N GLU A 27 -0.11 7.87 3.09
CA GLU A 27 -1.21 8.84 3.05
C GLU A 27 -2.11 8.64 1.84
N GLU A 28 -1.54 8.42 0.65
CA GLU A 28 -2.33 8.19 -0.57
C GLU A 28 -3.10 6.86 -0.51
N LEU A 29 -2.50 5.83 0.09
CA LEU A 29 -3.18 4.55 0.31
C LEU A 29 -4.25 4.63 1.40
N GLU A 30 -4.02 5.36 2.48
CA GLU A 30 -5.00 5.62 3.54
C GLU A 30 -6.18 6.47 3.05
N ALA A 31 -5.98 7.26 1.99
CA ALA A 31 -7.05 7.99 1.32
C ALA A 31 -8.01 7.08 0.51
N LEU A 32 -7.62 5.84 0.21
CA LEU A 32 -8.47 4.90 -0.50
C LEU A 32 -9.67 4.48 0.38
N GLU A 33 -10.86 4.52 -0.19
CA GLU A 33 -12.08 4.16 0.54
C GLU A 33 -12.01 2.72 1.07
N GLY A 34 -12.19 2.56 2.37
CA GLY A 34 -12.22 1.25 3.03
C GLY A 34 -10.87 0.81 3.59
N VAL A 35 -9.79 1.57 3.38
CA VAL A 35 -8.53 1.37 4.11
C VAL A 35 -8.72 1.76 5.57
N GLU A 36 -8.27 0.88 6.47
CA GLU A 36 -8.32 1.10 7.92
C GLU A 36 -6.91 1.27 8.52
N GLU A 37 -5.91 0.60 7.95
CA GLU A 37 -4.54 0.70 8.41
C GLU A 37 -3.56 0.44 7.26
N VAL A 38 -2.50 1.26 7.15
CA VAL A 38 -1.37 1.01 6.25
C VAL A 38 -0.09 0.84 7.05
N LYS A 39 0.61 -0.27 6.81
CA LYS A 39 1.93 -0.54 7.35
C LYS A 39 2.95 -0.56 6.22
N VAL A 40 4.04 0.18 6.37
CA VAL A 40 5.12 0.22 5.39
C VAL A 40 6.42 -0.27 6.02
N ASP A 41 6.97 -1.34 5.47
CA ASP A 41 8.30 -1.86 5.76
C ASP A 41 9.29 -1.28 4.75
N LEU A 42 9.91 -0.15 5.13
CA LEU A 42 10.87 0.55 4.29
C LEU A 42 12.19 -0.23 4.21
N ASN A 43 12.55 -0.62 3.00
CA ASN A 43 13.87 -1.16 2.70
C ASN A 43 14.70 -0.11 1.94
N ALA A 44 15.49 0.68 2.67
CA ALA A 44 16.32 1.74 2.09
C ALA A 44 17.35 1.26 1.04
N GLY A 45 17.58 -0.06 0.95
CA GLY A 45 18.51 -0.67 -0.01
C GLY A 45 17.84 -1.49 -1.12
N GLY A 46 16.50 -1.46 -1.26
CA GLY A 46 15.81 -2.36 -2.17
C GLY A 46 14.32 -2.11 -2.33
N ILE A 47 13.54 -3.19 -2.27
CA ILE A 47 12.08 -3.17 -2.41
C ILE A 47 11.47 -3.11 -1.02
N SER A 48 10.61 -2.12 -0.82
CA SER A 48 9.86 -1.94 0.41
C SER A 48 8.55 -2.71 0.32
N THR A 49 8.08 -3.22 1.44
CA THR A 49 6.81 -3.96 1.51
C THR A 49 5.75 -3.08 2.15
N VAL A 50 4.57 -3.01 1.54
CA VAL A 50 3.44 -2.24 2.08
C VAL A 50 2.30 -3.20 2.32
N THR A 51 1.76 -3.20 3.54
CA THR A 51 0.65 -4.02 3.98
C THR A 51 -0.53 -3.11 4.29
N ILE A 52 -1.61 -3.28 3.54
CA ILE A 52 -2.82 -2.46 3.61
C ILE A 52 -3.91 -3.33 4.22
N SER A 53 -4.46 -2.92 5.36
CA SER A 53 -5.63 -3.53 5.97
C SER A 53 -6.85 -2.71 5.61
N ALA A 54 -7.80 -3.32 4.94
CA ALA A 54 -9.03 -2.69 4.50
C ALA A 54 -10.25 -3.51 4.92
N ASN A 55 -11.39 -2.84 5.11
CA ASN A 55 -12.67 -3.48 5.38
C ASN A 55 -13.36 -4.02 4.11
N LYS A 56 -12.74 -3.79 2.94
CA LYS A 56 -13.18 -4.23 1.62
C LYS A 56 -11.99 -4.70 0.78
N GLU A 57 -12.28 -5.42 -0.29
CA GLU A 57 -11.27 -5.75 -1.30
C GLU A 57 -10.89 -4.49 -2.09
N LEU A 58 -9.59 -4.22 -2.16
CA LEU A 58 -9.04 -3.09 -2.92
C LEU A 58 -8.56 -3.60 -4.28
N SER A 59 -8.87 -2.87 -5.35
CA SER A 59 -8.38 -3.25 -6.67
C SER A 59 -6.88 -2.98 -6.75
N PRO A 60 -6.09 -3.87 -7.36
CA PRO A 60 -4.67 -3.64 -7.57
C PRO A 60 -4.42 -2.39 -8.44
N THR A 61 -5.37 -2.02 -9.29
CA THR A 61 -5.35 -0.77 -10.06
C THR A 61 -5.41 0.45 -9.14
N ASP A 62 -6.39 0.53 -8.23
CA ASP A 62 -6.55 1.68 -7.32
C ASP A 62 -5.31 1.87 -6.44
N ILE A 63 -4.77 0.76 -5.92
CA ILE A 63 -3.53 0.75 -5.15
C ILE A 63 -2.35 1.24 -6.01
N GLY A 64 -2.26 0.75 -7.25
CA GLY A 64 -1.22 1.15 -8.19
C GLY A 64 -1.28 2.63 -8.54
N GLU A 65 -2.48 3.18 -8.75
CA GLU A 65 -2.71 4.59 -9.04
C GLU A 65 -2.32 5.47 -7.84
N ALA A 66 -2.76 5.14 -6.62
CA ALA A 66 -2.35 5.87 -5.42
C ALA A 66 -0.83 5.91 -5.25
N VAL A 67 -0.15 4.78 -5.43
CA VAL A 67 1.31 4.71 -5.33
C VAL A 67 1.99 5.50 -6.48
N ALA A 68 1.40 5.50 -7.68
CA ALA A 68 1.89 6.26 -8.82
C ALA A 68 1.70 7.78 -8.65
N GLU A 69 0.61 8.22 -8.01
CA GLU A 69 0.39 9.62 -7.63
C GLU A 69 1.44 10.10 -6.61
N ALA A 70 1.81 9.23 -5.67
CA ALA A 70 2.94 9.47 -4.77
C ALA A 70 4.31 9.47 -5.48
N GLY A 71 4.37 9.05 -6.75
CA GLY A 71 5.58 9.04 -7.58
C GLY A 71 6.41 7.76 -7.52
N TYR A 72 5.81 6.64 -7.06
CA TYR A 72 6.47 5.34 -6.94
C TYR A 72 5.82 4.29 -7.82
N LEU A 73 6.48 3.13 -7.93
CA LEU A 73 5.98 2.01 -8.72
C LEU A 73 5.74 0.79 -7.82
N VAL A 74 4.51 0.30 -7.87
CA VAL A 74 4.15 -1.01 -7.32
C VAL A 74 4.73 -2.09 -8.22
N VAL A 75 5.60 -2.92 -7.66
CA VAL A 75 6.24 -4.07 -8.30
C VAL A 75 5.54 -5.36 -7.87
N ALA A 76 4.20 -5.34 -7.89
CA ALA A 76 3.32 -6.39 -7.37
C ALA A 76 3.94 -7.79 -7.52
N ASN A 77 4.13 -8.50 -6.39
CA ASN A 77 4.51 -9.90 -6.43
C ASN A 77 3.23 -10.71 -6.63
N GLU A 78 3.01 -11.17 -7.86
CA GLU A 78 2.06 -12.23 -8.14
C GLU A 78 2.48 -13.46 -7.31
N ALA A 79 1.65 -13.86 -6.36
CA ALA A 79 1.75 -15.15 -5.67
C ALA A 79 0.45 -15.91 -5.87
#